data_AF-A0A3B3R3J9-F1
#
_entry.id   AF-A0A3B3R3J9-F1
#
_cell.length_a   1.000
_cell.length_b   1.000
_cell.length_c   1.000
_cell.angle_alpha   90.00
_cell.angle_beta   90.00
_cell.angle_gamma   90.00
#
_symmetry.space_group_name_H-M   'P 1'
#
loop_
_entity.id
_entity.type
_entity.pdbx_description
1 polymer ?
#
loop_
_entity_poly.entity_id
_entity_poly.type
_entity_poly.pdbx_seq_one_letter_code
_entity_poly.pdbx_strand_id
1 'polypeptide(L)'
;MKPRLHFVVDPMGWLCVSLVFLIWLYNSFFIPRLVLLPHLYEGHIPWTVVVGYYVASLLCVSALFRASTADPGRLPQNPHIPHSEREQWELCNKCNLMRPKRSHHCSRCGHCVRRMDHHCPW
;
A
#
# COMPACT_ATOMS: atom_id res chain seq x y z
N MET A 1 7.44 -6.84 -15.37
CA MET A 1 7.76 -5.66 -14.54
C MET A 1 8.58 -6.14 -13.35
N LYS A 2 9.82 -5.66 -13.13
CA LYS A 2 10.56 -6.01 -11.90
C LYS A 2 9.88 -5.29 -10.72
N PRO A 3 9.40 -5.99 -9.67
CA PRO A 3 8.90 -5.32 -8.48
C PRO A 3 10.07 -4.56 -7.85
N ARG A 4 10.01 -3.23 -7.90
CA ARG A 4 10.92 -2.39 -7.12
C ARG A 4 10.27 -2.26 -5.75
N LEU A 5 10.71 -3.09 -4.81
CA LEU A 5 10.34 -2.93 -3.41
C LEU A 5 10.89 -1.59 -2.93
N HIS A 6 10.02 -0.76 -2.37
CA HIS A 6 10.37 0.54 -1.82
C HIS A 6 10.06 0.53 -0.33
N PHE A 7 11.11 0.66 0.48
CA PHE A 7 10.99 0.72 1.93
C PHE A 7 11.22 2.16 2.40
N VAL A 8 10.27 2.69 3.18
CA VAL A 8 10.40 3.97 3.86
C VAL A 8 10.69 3.71 5.32
N VAL A 9 11.62 4.48 5.88
CA VAL A 9 11.89 4.47 7.31
C VAL A 9 10.82 5.32 8.01
N ASP A 10 9.65 4.72 8.25
CA ASP A 10 8.53 5.32 8.97
C ASP A 10 8.08 4.42 10.12
N PRO A 11 8.66 4.57 11.34
CA PRO A 11 8.37 3.69 12.47
C PRO A 11 6.88 3.60 12.82
N MET A 12 6.14 4.70 12.64
CA MET A 12 4.69 4.73 12.86
C MET A 12 3.97 3.89 11.82
N GLY A 13 4.34 4.02 10.54
CA GLY A 13 3.81 3.18 9.46
C GLY A 13 4.07 1.70 9.71
N TRP A 14 5.29 1.33 10.11
CA TRP A 14 5.64 -0.05 10.45
C TRP A 14 4.82 -0.59 11.62
N LEU A 15 4.58 0.21 12.65
CA LEU A 15 3.73 -0.16 13.78
C LEU A 15 2.29 -0.45 13.31
N CYS A 16 1.70 0.45 12.52
CA CYS A 16 0.34 0.29 12.00
C CYS A 16 0.21 -0.94 11.10
N VAL A 17 1.11 -1.15 10.13
CA VAL A 17 1.11 -2.34 9.27
C VAL A 17 1.23 -3.63 10.11
N SER A 18 2.09 -3.62 11.13
CA SER A 18 2.24 -4.76 12.04
C SER A 18 0.95 -5.05 12.81
N LEU A 19 0.28 -4.02 13.32
CA LEU A 19 -1.01 -4.17 14.01
C LEU A 19 -2.10 -4.72 13.08
N VAL A 20 -2.20 -4.20 11.85
CA VAL A 20 -3.14 -4.70 10.85
C VAL A 20 -2.86 -6.18 10.52
N PHE A 21 -1.59 -6.55 10.38
CA PHE A 21 -1.20 -7.94 10.14
C PHE A 21 -1.54 -8.86 11.32
N LEU A 22 -1.34 -8.42 12.56
CA LEU A 22 -1.72 -9.19 13.75
C LEU A 22 -3.24 -9.39 13.84
N ILE A 23 -4.03 -8.34 13.54
CA ILE A 23 -5.49 -8.42 13.48
C ILE A 23 -5.91 -9.40 12.37
N TRP A 24 -5.26 -9.35 11.20
CA TRP A 24 -5.50 -10.28 10.10
C TRP A 24 -5.20 -11.73 10.49
N LEU A 25 -4.07 -11.99 11.16
CA LEU A 25 -3.71 -13.32 11.68
C LEU A 25 -4.75 -13.83 12.67
N TYR A 26 -5.13 -12.99 13.63
CA TYR A 26 -6.16 -13.32 14.62
C TYR A 26 -7.47 -13.72 13.93
N ASN A 27 -7.97 -12.88 13.01
CA ASN A 27 -9.22 -13.15 12.33
C ASN A 27 -9.14 -14.41 11.45
N SER A 28 -8.04 -14.60 10.71
CA SER A 28 -7.84 -15.76 9.83
C SER A 28 -7.77 -17.09 10.58
N PHE A 29 -7.49 -17.07 11.88
CA PHE A 29 -7.44 -18.24 12.74
C PHE A 29 -8.73 -18.45 13.54
N PHE A 30 -9.19 -17.41 14.25
CA PHE A 30 -10.29 -17.55 15.20
C PHE A 30 -11.66 -17.54 14.52
N ILE A 31 -11.90 -16.71 13.50
CA ILE A 31 -13.22 -16.65 12.84
C ILE A 31 -13.57 -17.99 12.18
N PRO A 32 -12.66 -18.65 11.43
CA PRO A 32 -12.98 -19.96 10.88
C PRO A 32 -13.24 -21.01 11.95
N ARG A 33 -12.47 -21.01 13.04
CA ARG A 33 -12.60 -22.02 14.11
C ARG A 33 -13.85 -21.86 14.95
N LEU A 34 -14.22 -20.63 15.28
CA LEU A 34 -15.33 -20.35 16.18
C LEU A 34 -16.67 -20.22 15.45
N VAL A 35 -16.65 -19.86 14.16
CA VAL A 35 -17.88 -19.58 13.39
C VAL A 35 -17.99 -20.50 12.18
N LEU A 36 -17.05 -20.45 11.23
CA LEU A 36 -17.26 -21.09 9.93
C LEU A 36 -17.22 -22.63 10.01
N LEU A 37 -16.29 -23.21 10.75
CA LEU A 37 -16.13 -24.66 10.84
C LEU A 37 -17.32 -25.33 11.56
N PRO A 38 -17.80 -24.84 12.72
CA PRO A 38 -19.02 -25.37 13.33
C PRO A 38 -20.22 -25.37 12.37
N HIS A 39 -20.49 -24.24 11.70
CA HIS A 39 -21.58 -24.16 10.73
C HIS A 39 -21.37 -25.05 9.50
N LEU A 40 -20.12 -25.32 9.10
CA LEU A 40 -19.81 -26.28 8.03
C LEU A 40 -20.11 -27.72 8.48
N TYR A 41 -19.68 -28.11 9.69
CA TYR A 41 -19.88 -29.47 10.20
C TYR A 41 -21.35 -29.78 10.50
N GLU A 42 -22.13 -28.78 10.92
CA GLU A 42 -23.58 -28.88 11.10
C GLU A 42 -24.35 -28.85 9.76
N GLY A 43 -23.68 -28.58 8.63
CA GLY A 43 -24.31 -28.53 7.31
C GLY A 43 -25.10 -27.24 7.03
N HIS A 44 -24.96 -26.21 7.87
CA HIS A 44 -25.61 -24.92 7.70
C HIS A 44 -25.03 -24.11 6.53
N ILE A 45 -23.74 -24.28 6.23
CA ILE A 45 -23.06 -23.60 5.11
C ILE A 45 -22.27 -24.59 4.24
N PRO A 46 -22.13 -24.34 2.92
CA PRO A 46 -21.29 -25.16 2.06
C PRO A 46 -19.80 -24.83 2.25
N TRP A 47 -18.93 -25.80 1.94
CA TRP A 47 -17.47 -25.66 2.02
C TRP A 47 -16.92 -24.50 1.17
N THR A 48 -17.63 -24.12 0.11
CA THR A 48 -17.26 -23.00 -0.78
C THR A 48 -17.21 -21.67 -0.04
N VAL A 49 -18.02 -21.47 1.01
CA VAL A 49 -17.97 -20.27 1.86
C VAL A 49 -16.66 -20.19 2.63
N VAL A 50 -16.20 -21.32 3.18
CA VAL A 50 -14.93 -21.40 3.93
C VAL A 50 -13.74 -21.14 3.00
N VAL A 51 -13.75 -21.74 1.81
CA VAL A 51 -12.72 -21.49 0.80
C VAL A 51 -12.75 -20.03 0.33
N GLY A 52 -13.93 -19.49 0.08
CA GLY A 52 -14.11 -18.08 -0.30
C GLY A 52 -13.56 -17.11 0.75
N TYR A 53 -13.78 -17.40 2.04
CA TYR A 53 -13.20 -16.63 3.14
C TYR A 53 -11.67 -16.60 3.09
N TYR A 54 -11.02 -17.75 2.93
CA TYR A 54 -9.55 -17.81 2.87
C TYR A 54 -8.98 -17.16 1.62
N VAL A 55 -9.64 -17.30 0.46
CA VAL A 55 -9.25 -16.61 -0.77
C VAL A 55 -9.36 -15.10 -0.59
N ALA A 56 -10.48 -14.59 -0.07
CA ALA A 56 -10.65 -13.17 0.21
C ALA A 56 -9.60 -12.64 1.20
N SER A 57 -9.36 -13.38 2.29
CA SER A 57 -8.34 -13.06 3.29
C SER A 57 -6.92 -12.96 2.67
N LEU A 58 -6.56 -13.91 1.79
CA LEU A 58 -5.29 -13.90 1.07
C LEU A 58 -5.18 -12.70 0.11
N LEU A 59 -6.26 -12.37 -0.60
CA LEU A 59 -6.29 -11.22 -1.50
C LEU A 59 -6.12 -9.91 -0.73
N CYS A 60 -6.74 -9.77 0.45
CA CYS A 60 -6.61 -8.59 1.31
C CYS A 60 -5.16 -8.39 1.78
N VAL A 61 -4.51 -9.43 2.32
CA VAL A 61 -3.11 -9.29 2.78
C VAL A 61 -2.14 -9.08 1.61
N SER A 62 -2.42 -9.67 0.44
CA SER A 62 -1.64 -9.43 -0.78
C SER A 62 -1.79 -7.98 -1.27
N ALA A 63 -3.00 -7.43 -1.20
CA ALA A 63 -3.26 -6.03 -1.54
C ALA A 63 -2.55 -5.07 -0.57
N LEU A 64 -2.60 -5.35 0.74
CA LEU A 64 -1.88 -4.60 1.76
C LEU A 64 -0.37 -4.62 1.49
N PHE A 65 0.21 -5.81 1.29
CA PHE A 65 1.64 -5.95 1.00
C PHE A 65 2.06 -5.13 -0.24
N ARG A 66 1.26 -5.18 -1.31
CA ARG A 66 1.50 -4.37 -2.52
C ARG A 66 1.42 -2.88 -2.22
N ALA A 67 0.41 -2.43 -1.47
CA ALA A 67 0.24 -1.02 -1.13
C ALA A 67 1.39 -0.49 -0.26
N SER A 68 1.89 -1.31 0.67
CA SER A 68 2.97 -0.91 1.60
C SER A 68 4.37 -0.97 0.99
N THR A 69 4.58 -1.71 -0.11
CA THR A 69 5.93 -1.94 -0.68
C THR A 69 6.11 -1.44 -2.11
N ALA A 70 5.05 -1.03 -2.78
CA ALA A 70 5.16 -0.46 -4.13
C ALA A 70 5.93 0.87 -4.10
N ASP A 71 6.69 1.12 -5.17
CA ASP A 71 7.25 2.46 -5.42
C ASP A 71 6.10 3.47 -5.46
N PRO A 72 6.09 4.49 -4.58
CA PRO A 72 5.02 5.49 -4.53
C PRO A 72 4.96 6.36 -5.79
N GLY A 73 5.96 6.26 -6.68
CA GLY A 73 6.12 7.08 -7.86
C GLY A 73 7.18 8.16 -7.65
N ARG A 74 8.33 7.78 -7.08
CA ARG A 74 9.45 8.69 -6.83
C ARG A 74 9.91 9.35 -8.14
N LEU A 75 10.04 10.68 -8.14
CA LEU A 75 10.54 11.41 -9.30
C LEU A 75 12.05 11.19 -9.50
N PRO A 76 12.52 11.12 -10.77
CA PRO A 76 13.95 11.06 -11.07
C PRO A 76 14.63 12.39 -10.71
N GLN A 77 15.93 12.34 -10.35
CA GLN A 77 16.69 13.55 -9.98
C GLN A 77 16.88 14.53 -11.14
N ASN A 78 17.03 14.01 -12.37
CA ASN A 78 17.21 14.81 -13.59
C ASN A 78 16.13 14.46 -14.62
N PRO A 79 14.90 14.98 -14.46
CA PRO A 79 13.84 14.76 -15.43
C PRO A 79 14.15 15.50 -16.73
N HIS A 80 13.96 14.83 -17.87
CA HIS A 80 13.91 15.51 -19.17
C HIS A 80 12.57 16.23 -19.29
N ILE A 81 12.60 17.55 -19.41
CA ILE A 81 11.40 18.40 -19.49
C ILE A 81 11.24 18.88 -20.93
N PRO A 82 10.23 18.38 -21.68
CA PRO A 82 9.92 18.89 -23.00
C PRO A 82 9.63 20.40 -22.94
N HIS A 83 10.12 21.17 -23.92
CA HIS A 83 9.89 22.63 -23.96
C HIS A 83 8.39 22.99 -23.94
N SER A 84 7.54 22.19 -24.57
CA SER A 84 6.08 22.35 -24.61
C SER A 84 5.40 22.15 -23.25
N GLU A 85 6.03 21.44 -22.32
CA GLU A 85 5.43 21.10 -21.02
C GLU A 85 5.97 21.97 -19.88
N ARG A 86 6.91 22.88 -20.13
CA ARG A 86 7.63 23.60 -19.07
C ARG A 86 6.70 24.34 -18.08
N GLU A 87 5.57 24.88 -18.54
CA GLU A 87 4.55 25.55 -17.71
C GLU A 87 3.77 24.59 -16.79
N GLN A 88 3.86 23.29 -17.04
CA GLN A 88 3.27 22.22 -16.23
C GLN A 88 4.25 21.70 -15.17
N TRP A 89 5.42 22.31 -15.04
CA TRP A 89 6.43 21.93 -14.06
C TRP A 89 6.70 23.09 -13.10
N GLU A 90 6.96 22.75 -11.85
CA GLU A 90 7.25 23.68 -10.76
C GLU A 90 8.48 23.23 -9.98
N LEU A 91 9.20 24.16 -9.36
CA LEU A 91 10.37 23.84 -8.54
C LEU A 91 9.92 23.33 -7.16
N CYS A 92 10.49 22.21 -6.73
CA CYS A 92 10.43 21.81 -5.33
C CYS A 92 11.61 22.39 -4.56
N ASN A 93 11.37 23.36 -3.67
CA ASN A 93 12.43 23.99 -2.88
C ASN A 93 13.17 23.01 -1.94
N LYS A 94 12.51 21.94 -1.48
CA LYS A 94 13.12 20.95 -0.57
C LYS A 94 14.06 19.99 -1.29
N CYS A 95 13.71 19.59 -2.52
CA CYS A 95 14.52 18.66 -3.31
C CYS A 95 15.44 19.37 -4.31
N ASN A 96 15.25 20.68 -4.51
CA ASN A 96 15.89 21.48 -5.55
C ASN A 96 15.78 20.84 -6.96
N LEU A 97 14.60 20.32 -7.29
CA LEU A 97 14.31 19.70 -8.58
C LEU A 97 12.98 20.20 -9.16
N MET A 98 12.89 20.21 -10.48
CA MET A 98 11.63 20.47 -11.18
C MET A 98 10.72 19.24 -11.09
N ARG A 99 9.47 19.43 -10.71
CA ARG A 99 8.45 18.38 -10.63
C ARG A 99 7.22 18.76 -11.47
N PRO A 100 6.52 17.79 -12.09
CA PRO A 100 5.28 18.10 -12.80
C PRO A 100 4.17 18.47 -11.80
N LYS A 101 3.22 19.29 -12.24
CA LYS A 101 2.00 19.64 -11.49
C LYS A 101 1.32 18.37 -10.97
N ARG A 102 0.68 18.48 -9.79
CA ARG A 102 0.13 17.36 -9.00
C ARG A 102 1.17 16.43 -8.34
N SER A 103 2.46 16.74 -8.45
CA SER A 103 3.48 16.06 -7.64
C SER A 103 3.72 16.83 -6.35
N HIS A 104 3.87 16.12 -5.23
CA HIS A 104 4.12 16.75 -3.94
C HIS A 104 5.35 16.15 -3.27
N HIS A 105 6.01 16.95 -2.43
CA HIS A 105 7.12 16.47 -1.62
C HIS A 105 6.56 15.83 -0.35
N CYS A 106 6.82 14.54 -0.17
CA CYS A 106 6.50 13.86 1.08
C CYS A 106 7.65 14.07 2.08
N SER A 107 7.39 14.77 3.18
CA SER A 107 8.40 14.97 4.24
C SER A 107 8.81 13.66 4.92
N ARG A 108 7.90 12.68 5.00
CA ARG A 108 8.21 11.36 5.59
C ARG A 108 9.06 10.49 4.66
N CYS A 109 8.80 10.51 3.35
CA CYS A 109 9.62 9.76 2.39
C CYS A 109 10.93 10.47 2.02
N GLY A 110 11.02 11.79 2.21
CA GLY A 110 12.19 12.60 1.87
C GLY A 110 12.37 12.88 0.37
N HIS A 111 11.33 12.68 -0.45
CA HIS A 111 11.40 12.89 -1.90
C HIS A 111 10.05 13.32 -2.50
N CYS A 112 10.09 13.79 -3.75
CA CYS A 112 8.89 14.13 -4.51
C CYS A 112 8.24 12.89 -5.13
N VAL A 113 6.92 12.80 -4.97
CA VAL A 113 6.10 11.70 -5.47
C VAL A 113 5.14 12.24 -6.54
N ARG A 114 5.09 11.55 -7.69
CA ARG A 114 4.23 11.90 -8.82
C ARG A 114 2.76 11.58 -8.50
N ARG A 115 1.85 12.53 -8.70
CA ARG A 115 0.41 12.38 -8.38
C ARG A 115 0.20 11.91 -6.94
N MET A 116 0.94 12.53 -6.02
CA MET A 116 0.86 12.19 -4.60
C MET A 116 -0.50 12.61 -4.04
N ASP A 117 -1.24 11.67 -3.46
CA ASP A 117 -2.44 11.97 -2.69
C ASP A 117 -2.07 12.28 -1.23
N HIS A 118 -1.53 11.28 -0.51
CA HIS A 118 -1.08 11.43 0.87
C HIS A 118 -0.04 10.35 1.22
N HIS A 119 0.62 10.53 2.37
CA HIS A 119 1.43 9.49 3.00
C HIS A 119 0.53 8.70 3.95
N CYS A 120 0.19 7.46 3.60
CA CYS A 120 -0.65 6.61 4.44
C CYS A 120 0.14 6.14 5.67
N PRO A 121 -0.36 6.36 6.90
CA PRO A 121 0.26 5.81 8.10
C PRO A 121 -0.14 4.35 8.37
N TRP A 122 -1.14 3.81 7.66
CA TRP A 122 -1.68 2.46 7.81
C TRP A 122 -1.06 1.48 6.82
#